data_AF-A0ABD5T0C3-F1
#
_entry.id   AF-A0ABD5T0C3-F1
#
_cell.length_a   1.000
_cell.length_b   1.000
_cell.length_c   1.000
_cell.angle_alpha   90.00
_cell.angle_beta   90.00
_cell.angle_gamma   90.00
#
_symmetry.space_group_name_H-M   'P 1'
#
loop_
_entity.id
_entity.type
_entity.pdbx_description
1 polymer ?
#
loop_
_entity_poly.entity_id
_entity_poly.type
_entity_poly.pdbx_seq_one_letter_code
_entity_poly.pdbx_strand_id
1 'polypeptide(L)' 'GAMVAAGAGIALWRLPRVATGAAVTFLVGVTATMHDFWNADEDDKSGERLAFFGNLAMLGGALVFLREAYK' A
#
# COMPACT_ATOMS: atom_id res chain seq x y z
N GLY A 1 8.40 -4.95 -10.59
CA GLY A 1 8.62 -6.37 -10.26
C GLY A 1 7.87 -6.80 -9.01
N ALA A 2 8.25 -6.28 -7.84
CA ALA A 2 7.69 -6.68 -6.54
C ALA A 2 6.16 -6.53 -6.41
N MET A 3 5.57 -5.42 -6.89
CA MET A 3 4.11 -5.23 -6.87
C MET A 3 3.33 -6.26 -7.72
N VAL A 4 3.88 -6.65 -8.87
CA VAL A 4 3.23 -7.64 -9.77
C VAL A 4 3.29 -9.02 -9.13
N ALA A 5 4.42 -9.37 -8.51
CA ALA A 5 4.55 -10.61 -7.75
C ALA A 5 3.63 -10.64 -6.51
N ALA A 6 3.50 -9.50 -5.80
CA ALA A 6 2.56 -9.37 -4.67
C ALA A 6 1.10 -9.50 -5.13
N GLY A 7 0.71 -8.80 -6.21
CA GLY A 7 -0.64 -8.87 -6.78
C GLY A 7 -1.00 -10.27 -7.28
N ALA A 8 -0.09 -10.95 -7.98
CA ALA A 8 -0.28 -12.34 -8.42
C ALA A 8 -0.35 -13.32 -7.23
N GLY A 9 0.47 -13.12 -6.20
CA GLY A 9 0.44 -13.91 -4.97
C GLY A 9 -0.87 -13.77 -4.19
N ILE A 10 -1.47 -12.57 -4.18
CA ILE A 10 -2.82 -12.34 -3.63
C ILE A 10 -3.87 -13.01 -4.52
N ALA A 11 -3.83 -12.82 -5.84
CA ALA A 11 -4.83 -13.35 -6.77
C ALA A 11 -4.87 -14.90 -6.83
N LEU A 12 -3.73 -15.57 -6.66
CA LEU A 12 -3.63 -17.03 -6.65
C LEU A 12 -3.93 -17.66 -5.27
N TRP A 13 -4.13 -16.86 -4.22
CA TRP A 13 -4.47 -17.24 -2.83
C TRP A 13 -3.66 -18.42 -2.24
N ARG A 14 -2.43 -18.65 -2.72
CA ARG A 14 -1.55 -19.74 -2.24
C ARG A 14 -0.88 -19.43 -0.91
N LEU A 15 -0.53 -18.15 -0.67
CA LEU A 15 0.10 -17.65 0.56
C LEU A 15 -0.50 -16.29 0.95
N PRO A 16 -1.80 -16.25 1.30
CA PRO A 16 -2.54 -15.00 1.48
C PRO A 16 -1.93 -14.11 2.58
N ARG A 17 -1.37 -14.70 3.65
CA ARG A 17 -0.69 -13.98 4.75
C ARG A 17 0.56 -13.22 4.30
N VAL A 18 1.41 -13.88 3.50
CA VAL A 18 2.67 -13.28 3.01
C VAL A 18 2.36 -12.21 1.98
N ALA A 19 1.41 -12.46 1.08
CA ALA A 19 1.09 -11.54 -0.01
C ALA A 19 0.40 -10.26 0.51
N THR A 20 -0.55 -10.39 1.43
CA THR A 20 -1.21 -9.24 2.08
C THR A 20 -0.25 -8.49 3.01
N GLY A 21 0.62 -9.20 3.74
CA GLY A 21 1.65 -8.57 4.58
C GLY A 21 2.67 -7.77 3.76
N ALA A 22 3.10 -8.30 2.61
CA ALA A 22 3.98 -7.60 1.69
C ALA A 22 3.30 -6.34 1.10
N ALA A 23 2.02 -6.42 0.72
CA ALA A 23 1.27 -5.28 0.22
C ALA A 23 1.12 -4.17 1.27
N VAL A 24 0.80 -4.52 2.51
CA VAL A 24 0.72 -3.59 3.64
C VAL A 24 2.07 -2.93 3.90
N THR A 25 3.15 -3.72 4.00
CA THR A 25 4.51 -3.20 4.25
C THR A 25 4.95 -2.26 3.13
N PHE A 26 4.67 -2.63 1.88
CA PHE A 26 4.99 -1.80 0.72
C PHE A 26 4.22 -0.47 0.75
N LEU A 27 2.90 -0.52 0.97
CA LEU A 27 2.06 0.67 0.98
C LEU A 27 2.48 1.63 2.09
N VAL A 28 2.75 1.12 3.30
CA VAL A 28 3.26 1.95 4.40
C VAL A 28 4.59 2.60 4.03
N GLY A 29 5.54 1.82 3.49
CA GLY A 29 6.85 2.32 3.09
C GLY A 29 6.74 3.45 2.05
N VAL A 30 6.13 3.17 0.90
CA VAL A 30 6.03 4.15 -0.20
C VAL A 30 5.22 5.37 0.17
N THR A 31 4.14 5.22 0.95
CA THR A 31 3.31 6.36 1.36
C THR A 31 4.10 7.34 2.23
N ALA A 32 4.93 6.85 3.14
CA ALA A 32 5.72 7.70 4.02
C ALA A 32 7.00 8.24 3.37
N THR A 33 7.60 7.51 2.43
CA THR A 33 8.90 7.91 1.84
C THR A 33 8.79 8.64 0.51
N MET A 34 7.72 8.40 -0.26
CA MET A 34 7.57 8.93 -1.63
C MET A 34 6.41 9.93 -1.75
N HIS A 35 5.45 9.91 -0.83
CA HIS A 35 4.28 10.80 -0.83
C HIS A 35 4.19 11.62 0.45
N ASP A 36 5.33 12.17 0.84
CA ASP A 36 5.49 13.07 1.97
C ASP A 36 4.88 14.43 1.63
N PHE A 37 3.55 14.55 1.77
CA PHE A 37 2.88 15.82 1.47
C PHE A 37 3.16 16.92 2.49
N TRP A 38 3.64 16.58 3.70
CA TRP A 38 3.88 17.56 4.76
C TRP A 38 5.21 18.29 4.58
N ASN A 39 6.17 17.68 3.87
CA ASN A 39 7.48 18.22 3.54
C ASN A 39 7.60 18.60 2.05
N ALA A 40 6.57 18.35 1.23
CA ALA A 40 6.52 18.74 -0.17
C ALA A 40 6.41 20.26 -0.38
N ASP A 41 7.01 20.74 -1.47
CA ASP A 41 6.92 22.13 -1.95
C ASP A 41 5.46 22.53 -2.27
N GLU A 42 5.13 23.82 -2.18
CA GLU A 42 3.73 24.30 -2.30
C GLU A 42 3.06 23.91 -3.63
N ASP A 43 3.82 23.88 -4.72
CA ASP A 43 3.33 23.50 -6.06
C ASP A 43 2.97 22.01 -6.16
N ASP A 44 3.71 21.13 -5.46
CA ASP A 44 3.52 19.68 -5.50
C ASP A 44 2.66 19.14 -4.34
N LYS A 45 2.48 19.94 -3.29
CA LYS A 45 1.80 19.56 -2.03
C LYS A 45 0.40 18.98 -2.24
N SER A 46 -0.35 19.50 -3.21
CA SER A 46 -1.70 19.00 -3.50
C SER A 46 -1.69 17.65 -4.21
N GLY A 47 -0.75 17.42 -5.12
CA GLY A 47 -0.56 16.14 -5.80
C GLY A 47 -0.07 15.06 -4.85
N GLU A 48 0.96 15.37 -4.07
CA GLU A 48 1.51 14.51 -3.01
C GLU A 48 0.45 14.11 -1.99
N ARG A 49 -0.40 15.06 -1.57
CA ARG A 49 -1.51 14.78 -0.66
C ARG A 49 -2.54 13.84 -1.25
N LEU A 50 -2.90 14.02 -2.53
CA LEU A 50 -3.82 13.11 -3.21
C LEU A 50 -3.24 11.69 -3.30
N ALA A 51 -1.97 11.57 -3.66
CA ALA A 51 -1.27 10.29 -3.73
C ALA A 51 -1.16 9.61 -2.35
N PHE A 52 -0.84 10.39 -1.30
CA PHE A 52 -0.78 9.93 0.09
C PHE A 52 -2.11 9.32 0.53
N PHE A 53 -3.22 10.06 0.40
CA PHE A 53 -4.54 9.58 0.80
C PHE A 53 -5.04 8.44 -0.09
N GLY A 54 -4.67 8.44 -1.39
CA GLY A 54 -4.94 7.32 -2.29
C GLY A 54 -4.30 6.02 -1.81
N ASN A 55 -3.00 6.05 -1.48
CA ASN A 55 -2.32 4.89 -0.94
C ASN A 55 -2.85 4.49 0.45
N LEU A 56 -3.27 5.45 1.27
CA LEU A 56 -3.87 5.18 2.58
C LEU A 56 -5.22 4.45 2.45
N ALA A 57 -6.04 4.81 1.47
CA ALA A 57 -7.27 4.10 1.16
C ALA A 57 -6.99 2.66 0.69
N MET A 58 -5.99 2.48 -0.18
CA MET A 58 -5.53 1.15 -0.61
C MET A 58 -4.99 0.32 0.56
N LEU A 59 -4.27 0.94 1.50
CA LEU A 59 -3.77 0.31 2.72
C LEU A 59 -4.92 -0.20 3.59
N GLY A 60 -5.98 0.59 3.76
CA GLY A 60 -7.20 0.16 4.43
C GLY A 60 -7.78 -1.12 3.83
N GLY A 61 -7.88 -1.19 2.50
CA GLY A 61 -8.30 -2.41 1.80
C GLY A 61 -7.34 -3.59 2.05
N ALA A 62 -6.04 -3.37 1.94
CA ALA A 62 -5.03 -4.40 2.19
C ALA A 62 -5.08 -4.95 3.62
N LEU A 63 -5.37 -4.12 4.62
CA LEU A 63 -5.54 -4.54 6.02
C LEU A 63 -6.76 -5.44 6.23
N VAL A 64 -7.86 -5.22 5.50
CA VAL A 64 -9.03 -6.12 5.54
C VAL A 64 -8.64 -7.51 5.05
N PHE A 65 -7.94 -7.60 3.92
CA PHE A 65 -7.46 -8.89 3.40
C PHE A 65 -6.40 -9.52 4.30
N LEU A 66 -5.53 -8.72 4.91
CA LEU A 66 -4.57 -9.20 5.91
C LEU A 66 -5.31 -9.85 7.08
N ARG A 67 -6.29 -9.16 7.66
CA ARG A 67 -7.10 -9.68 8.77
C ARG A 67 -7.79 -10.99 8.39
N GLU A 68 -8.36 -11.07 7.19
CA GLU A 68 -9.02 -12.29 6.72
C GLU A 68 -8.02 -13.44 6.51
N ALA A 69 -6.80 -13.15 6.06
CA ALA A 69 -5.75 -14.16 5.90
C ALA A 69 -5.28 -14.77 7.23
N TYR A 70 -5.47 -14.09 8.37
CA TYR A 70 -5.12 -14.57 9.71
C TYR A 70 -6.28 -15.20 10.50
N LYS A 71 -7.50 -15.20 9.96
CA LYS A 71 -8.55 -16.11 10.43
C LYS A 71 -8.24 -17.55 10.01
#